data_AF-D8M1J8-F1
#
_entry.id   AF-D8M1J8-F1
#
_cell.length_a   1.000
_cell.length_b   1.000
_cell.length_c   1.000
_cell.angle_alpha   90.00
_cell.angle_beta   90.00
_cell.angle_gamma   90.00
#
_symmetry.space_group_name_H-M   'P 1'
#
loop_
_entity.id
_entity.type
_entity.pdbx_description
1 polymer ?
#
loop_
_entity_poly.entity_id
_entity_poly.type
_entity_poly.pdbx_seq_one_letter_code
_entity_poly.pdbx_strand_id
1 'polypeptide(L)'
;MVQGEVRWQLRDKFFQCAVPPFRFNVKRPRDLPFSIRYVKDLPMRGRVGAKNVYFNDANEGITVEQIALEYYEKEFGYEGIHDEGQSLRELWNGALSAGQLFVLLLWDFIYFPVPFAFQNRSQTIPIDYGSSLFYEARKPFIDEWLAQLSRLSDAQIQSEDVKML
;
A
#
# COMPACT_ATOMS: atom_id res chain seq x y z
N MET A 1 1.91 6.97 13.14
CA MET A 1 1.72 5.57 13.60
C MET A 1 0.35 5.13 13.11
N VAL A 2 0.27 4.18 12.19
CA VAL A 2 -1.01 3.77 11.58
C VAL A 2 -1.79 2.96 12.62
N GLN A 3 -3.04 3.36 12.93
CA GLN A 3 -3.85 2.70 13.98
C GLN A 3 -3.96 1.17 13.80
N GLY A 4 -3.85 0.67 12.57
CA GLY A 4 -3.86 -0.76 12.25
C GLY A 4 -2.64 -1.53 12.77
N GLU A 5 -1.43 -0.96 12.71
CA GLU A 5 -0.19 -1.63 13.13
C GLU A 5 -0.17 -1.85 14.64
N VAL A 6 -0.57 -0.82 15.41
CA VAL A 6 -0.66 -0.91 16.88
C VAL A 6 -1.70 -1.96 17.29
N ARG A 7 -2.86 -1.99 16.62
CA ARG A 7 -3.89 -3.01 16.86
C ARG A 7 -3.36 -4.42 16.58
N TRP A 8 -2.62 -4.61 15.50
CA TRP A 8 -2.01 -5.91 15.18
C TRP A 8 -1.00 -6.32 16.25
N GLN A 9 -0.08 -5.42 16.63
CA GLN A 9 0.98 -5.71 17.60
C GLN A 9 0.43 -6.01 19.00
N LEU A 10 -0.58 -5.26 19.43
CA LEU A 10 -1.25 -5.51 20.71
C LEU A 10 -2.00 -6.84 20.69
N ARG A 11 -2.65 -7.17 19.57
CA ARG A 11 -3.32 -8.46 19.38
C ARG A 11 -2.30 -9.61 19.47
N ASP A 12 -1.19 -9.51 18.75
CA ASP A 12 -0.17 -10.56 18.74
C ASP A 12 0.44 -10.75 20.14
N LYS A 13 0.81 -9.66 20.82
CA LYS A 13 1.26 -9.71 22.22
C LYS A 13 0.22 -10.32 23.16
N PHE A 14 -1.07 -10.00 22.98
CA PHE A 14 -2.14 -10.62 23.76
C PHE A 14 -2.16 -12.14 23.58
N PHE A 15 -2.05 -12.65 22.35
CA PHE A 15 -2.03 -14.09 22.10
C PHE A 15 -0.75 -14.77 22.60
N GLN A 16 0.41 -14.10 22.52
CA GLN A 16 1.65 -14.60 23.12
C GLN A 16 1.54 -14.70 24.66
N CYS A 17 0.97 -13.69 25.31
CA CYS A 17 0.76 -13.69 26.76
C CYS A 17 -0.38 -14.62 27.22
N ALA A 18 -1.41 -14.81 26.40
CA ALA A 18 -2.54 -15.69 26.71
C ALA A 18 -2.19 -17.18 26.59
N VAL A 19 -1.01 -17.51 26.06
CA VAL A 19 -0.52 -18.88 25.84
C VAL A 19 0.89 -18.99 26.47
N PRO A 20 1.11 -19.02 27.83
CA PRO A 20 0.91 -20.17 28.76
C PRO A 20 0.75 -19.78 30.29
N PRO A 21 0.74 -20.67 31.33
CA PRO A 21 0.20 -22.03 31.48
C PRO A 21 -1.33 -22.06 31.67
N PHE A 22 -1.99 -20.89 31.63
CA PHE A 22 -3.43 -20.80 31.82
C PHE A 22 -4.14 -21.19 30.52
N ARG A 23 -4.69 -22.42 30.51
CA ARG A 23 -5.42 -23.02 29.37
C ARG A 23 -6.75 -22.30 29.10
N PHE A 24 -6.73 -21.06 28.65
CA PHE A 24 -7.89 -20.48 28.00
C PHE A 24 -7.97 -21.04 26.58
N ASN A 25 -9.13 -21.59 26.21
CA ASN A 25 -9.39 -21.98 24.84
C ASN A 25 -9.63 -20.72 24.01
N VAL A 26 -8.55 -20.09 23.55
CA VAL A 26 -8.63 -18.92 22.69
C VAL A 26 -8.70 -19.40 21.24
N LYS A 27 -9.79 -19.04 20.55
CA LYS A 27 -9.87 -19.28 19.10
C LYS A 27 -8.71 -18.57 18.42
N ARG A 28 -7.88 -19.34 17.71
CA ARG A 28 -6.75 -18.78 16.96
C ARG A 28 -7.28 -17.83 15.87
N PRO A 29 -6.54 -16.78 15.53
CA PRO A 29 -6.81 -15.97 14.35
C PRO A 29 -6.97 -16.83 13.10
N ARG A 30 -7.81 -16.38 12.16
CA ARG A 30 -7.85 -16.94 10.80
C ARG A 30 -6.45 -16.84 10.17
N ASP A 31 -6.07 -17.86 9.41
CA ASP A 31 -4.89 -17.82 8.58
C ASP A 31 -4.95 -16.62 7.64
N LEU A 32 -3.80 -15.99 7.40
CA LEU A 32 -3.71 -14.87 6.49
C LEU A 32 -3.97 -15.38 5.06
N PRO A 33 -4.70 -14.62 4.21
CA PRO A 33 -5.17 -15.12 2.91
C PRO A 33 -4.07 -15.20 1.83
N PHE A 34 -2.78 -15.11 2.20
CA PHE A 34 -1.68 -15.13 1.25
C PHE A 34 -0.92 -16.46 1.26
N SER A 35 -0.45 -16.87 0.08
CA SER A 35 0.44 -18.02 -0.07
C SER A 35 1.90 -17.57 -0.03
N ILE A 36 2.72 -18.27 0.75
CA ILE A 36 4.17 -18.04 0.83
C ILE A 36 4.84 -18.98 -0.16
N ARG A 37 5.62 -18.43 -1.11
CA ARG A 37 6.49 -19.21 -2.01
C ARG A 37 7.94 -19.02 -1.62
N TYR A 38 8.71 -20.09 -1.70
CA TYR A 38 10.13 -20.09 -1.39
C TYR A 38 10.92 -20.21 -2.69
N VAL A 39 11.77 -19.23 -2.96
CA VAL A 39 12.79 -19.32 -4.01
C VAL A 39 14.02 -19.98 -3.38
N LYS A 40 14.56 -21.02 -4.02
CA LYS A 40 15.69 -21.82 -3.50
C LYS A 40 17.03 -21.16 -3.82
N ASP A 41 17.20 -19.88 -3.48
CA ASP A 41 18.45 -19.15 -3.71
C ASP A 41 19.15 -18.85 -2.38
N LEU A 42 20.44 -19.19 -2.34
CA LEU A 42 21.30 -18.89 -1.21
C LEU A 42 21.91 -17.49 -1.42
N PRO A 43 21.69 -16.53 -0.50
CA PRO A 43 22.36 -15.25 -0.60
C PRO A 43 23.87 -15.44 -0.45
N MET A 44 24.67 -14.62 -1.14
CA MET A 44 26.08 -14.47 -0.81
C MET A 44 26.19 -14.07 0.67
N ARG A 45 27.14 -14.66 1.41
CA ARG A 45 27.38 -14.28 2.81
C ARG A 45 27.72 -12.79 2.89
N GLY A 46 26.73 -11.98 3.25
CA GLY A 46 26.89 -10.56 3.50
C GLY A 46 27.66 -10.30 4.78
N ARG A 47 28.30 -9.13 4.86
CA ARG A 47 28.75 -8.59 6.15
C ARG A 47 27.52 -8.14 6.95
N VAL A 48 27.58 -8.23 8.28
CA VAL A 48 26.53 -7.70 9.16
C VAL A 48 26.26 -6.23 8.79
N GLY A 49 25.01 -5.90 8.45
CA GLY A 49 24.59 -4.57 8.02
C GLY A 49 24.60 -4.32 6.50
N ALA A 50 25.04 -5.29 5.68
CA ALA A 50 24.92 -5.20 4.22
C ALA A 50 23.63 -5.88 3.72
N LYS A 51 23.07 -5.38 2.61
CA LYS A 51 21.97 -6.05 1.91
C LYS A 51 22.44 -7.40 1.36
N ASN A 52 21.54 -8.38 1.34
CA ASN A 52 21.80 -9.68 0.72
C ASN A 52 21.89 -9.51 -0.80
N VAL A 53 22.84 -10.21 -1.43
CA VAL A 53 23.07 -10.22 -2.88
C VAL A 53 22.97 -11.67 -3.37
N TYR A 54 22.42 -11.85 -4.56
CA TYR A 54 22.15 -13.14 -5.17
C TYR A 54 22.66 -13.15 -6.62
N PHE A 55 22.71 -14.31 -7.27
CA PHE A 55 23.12 -14.42 -8.67
C PHE A 55 21.95 -14.82 -9.56
N ASN A 56 21.78 -14.12 -10.69
CA ASN A 56 20.86 -14.53 -11.74
C ASN A 56 21.46 -15.62 -12.64
N ASP A 57 20.67 -16.10 -13.61
CA ASP A 57 21.11 -17.11 -14.60
C ASP A 57 22.32 -16.61 -15.44
N ALA A 58 22.53 -15.29 -15.54
CA ALA A 58 23.68 -14.64 -16.20
C ALA A 58 24.90 -14.44 -15.28
N ASN A 59 24.84 -14.91 -14.03
CA ASN A 59 25.88 -14.79 -13.01
C ASN A 59 26.18 -13.32 -12.60
N GLU A 60 25.18 -12.45 -12.66
CA GLU A 60 25.20 -11.07 -12.20
C GLU A 60 24.65 -10.94 -10.78
N GLY A 61 25.22 -10.03 -9.99
CA GLY A 61 24.79 -9.79 -8.61
C GLY A 61 23.51 -8.96 -8.53
N ILE A 62 22.39 -9.57 -8.13
CA ILE A 62 21.07 -8.95 -8.06
C ILE A 62 20.50 -8.93 -6.63
N THR A 63 19.48 -8.09 -6.41
CA THR A 63 18.79 -7.99 -5.11
C THR A 63 17.69 -9.05 -4.96
N VAL A 64 17.17 -9.24 -3.74
CA VAL A 64 16.08 -10.21 -3.50
C VAL A 64 14.81 -9.86 -4.26
N GLU A 65 14.55 -8.57 -4.48
CA GLU A 65 13.36 -8.08 -5.16
C GLU A 65 13.46 -8.30 -6.67
N GLN A 66 14.67 -8.19 -7.23
CA GLN A 66 14.93 -8.54 -8.64
C GLN A 66 14.75 -10.03 -8.89
N ILE A 67 15.23 -10.90 -7.99
CA ILE A 67 14.97 -12.35 -8.09
C ILE A 67 13.48 -12.65 -8.07
N ALA A 68 12.74 -11.97 -7.18
CA ALA A 68 11.30 -12.16 -7.11
C ALA A 68 10.64 -11.78 -8.44
N LEU A 69 11.02 -10.64 -9.04
CA LEU A 69 10.53 -10.22 -10.36
C LEU A 69 10.84 -11.25 -11.45
N GLU A 70 12.11 -11.68 -11.57
CA GLU A 70 12.54 -12.69 -12.56
C GLU A 70 11.76 -14.01 -12.39
N TYR A 71 11.53 -14.45 -11.15
CA TYR A 71 10.74 -15.65 -10.85
C TYR A 71 9.28 -15.51 -11.32
N TYR A 72 8.63 -14.38 -11.02
CA TYR A 72 7.24 -14.14 -11.43
C TYR A 72 7.10 -14.01 -12.95
N GLU A 73 8.06 -13.39 -13.61
CA GLU A 73 8.11 -13.30 -15.08
C GLU A 73 8.31 -14.69 -15.70
N LYS A 74 9.28 -15.47 -15.22
CA LYS A 74 9.63 -16.79 -15.76
C LYS A 74 8.53 -17.85 -15.56
N GLU A 75 7.92 -17.90 -14.38
CA GLU A 75 6.94 -18.94 -14.04
C GLU A 75 5.52 -18.59 -14.50
N PHE A 76 5.16 -17.30 -14.54
CA PHE A 76 3.78 -16.87 -14.78
C PHE A 76 3.62 -15.87 -15.94
N GLY A 77 4.72 -15.37 -16.51
CA GLY A 77 4.67 -14.36 -17.57
C GLY A 77 4.19 -13.00 -17.06
N TYR A 78 4.40 -12.70 -15.78
CA TYR A 78 3.93 -11.44 -15.19
C TYR A 78 4.98 -10.34 -15.32
N GLU A 79 4.50 -9.13 -15.62
CA GLU A 79 5.29 -7.91 -15.49
C GLU A 79 5.11 -7.32 -14.09
N GLY A 80 6.21 -6.93 -13.46
CA GLY A 80 6.21 -6.38 -12.11
C GLY A 80 7.10 -5.16 -11.97
N ILE A 81 6.75 -4.28 -11.04
CA ILE A 81 7.54 -3.10 -10.68
C ILE A 81 7.91 -3.24 -9.21
N HIS A 82 9.20 -3.09 -8.90
CA HIS A 82 9.67 -3.00 -7.53
C HIS A 82 9.85 -1.54 -7.12
N ASP A 83 8.99 -1.06 -6.22
CA ASP A 83 9.01 0.32 -5.77
C ASP A 83 8.66 0.47 -4.28
N GLU A 84 8.71 -0.61 -3.50
CA GLU A 84 8.33 -0.64 -2.07
C GLU A 84 6.91 -0.11 -1.79
N GLY A 85 6.06 -0.09 -2.83
CA GLY A 85 4.73 0.51 -2.79
C GLY A 85 4.72 2.02 -3.06
N GLN A 86 5.79 2.65 -3.56
CA GLN A 86 5.83 4.09 -3.89
C GLN A 86 4.73 4.48 -4.88
N SER A 87 4.49 3.70 -5.95
CA SER A 87 3.36 3.89 -6.88
C SER A 87 2.00 3.95 -6.17
N LEU A 88 1.88 3.23 -5.05
CA LEU A 88 0.69 3.15 -4.22
C LEU A 88 0.71 4.05 -2.97
N ARG A 89 1.87 4.53 -2.48
CA ARG A 89 2.01 5.13 -1.14
C ARG A 89 2.84 6.40 -1.04
N GLU A 90 3.76 6.76 -1.93
CA GLU A 90 4.71 7.83 -1.59
C GLU A 90 4.84 8.98 -2.59
N LEU A 91 4.42 10.15 -2.11
CA LEU A 91 5.28 11.31 -1.91
C LEU A 91 5.39 11.56 -0.38
N TRP A 92 6.38 10.99 0.30
CA TRP A 92 6.76 11.44 1.65
C TRP A 92 8.20 11.94 1.66
N ASN A 93 8.33 13.25 1.45
CA ASN A 93 9.33 14.12 2.08
C ASN A 93 8.74 15.54 2.15
N GLY A 94 7.68 15.70 2.97
CA GLY A 94 7.04 17.00 3.23
C GLY A 94 5.84 17.32 2.33
N ALA A 95 4.65 17.29 2.93
CA ALA A 95 3.41 17.95 2.48
C ALA A 95 2.57 17.37 1.31
N LEU A 96 2.79 16.13 0.83
CA LEU A 96 1.91 15.53 -0.21
C LEU A 96 1.72 14.00 -0.01
N SER A 97 1.10 13.58 1.10
CA SER A 97 0.91 12.14 1.37
C SER A 97 -0.36 11.55 0.73
N ALA A 98 -0.33 11.34 -0.58
CA ALA A 98 -1.12 10.26 -1.19
C ALA A 98 -0.31 9.54 -2.25
N GLY A 99 -0.54 8.22 -2.34
CA GLY A 99 -0.02 7.43 -3.44
C GLY A 99 -0.45 8.00 -4.78
N GLN A 100 0.41 7.85 -5.78
CA GLN A 100 0.22 8.43 -7.12
C GLN A 100 -1.15 8.07 -7.71
N LEU A 101 -1.58 6.83 -7.55
CA LEU A 101 -2.90 6.38 -8.00
C LEU A 101 -4.06 7.00 -7.18
N PHE A 102 -3.90 7.18 -5.86
CA PHE A 102 -4.92 7.84 -5.04
C PHE A 102 -5.10 9.30 -5.44
N VAL A 103 -3.98 10.02 -5.64
CA VAL A 103 -4.01 11.43 -6.07
C VAL A 103 -4.71 11.54 -7.41
N LEU A 104 -4.37 10.66 -8.35
CA LEU A 104 -5.01 10.62 -9.67
C LEU A 104 -6.51 10.32 -9.57
N LEU A 105 -6.93 9.35 -8.77
CA LEU A 105 -8.34 8.95 -8.65
C LEU A 105 -9.20 9.91 -7.82
N LEU A 106 -8.60 10.72 -6.96
CA LEU A 106 -9.35 11.61 -6.06
C LEU A 106 -8.98 13.08 -6.22
N TRP A 107 -8.32 13.45 -7.32
CA TRP A 107 -7.83 14.81 -7.56
C TRP A 107 -8.91 15.87 -7.32
N ASP A 108 -10.06 15.71 -7.97
CA ASP A 108 -11.16 16.68 -7.87
C ASP A 108 -11.79 16.75 -6.47
N PHE A 109 -11.70 15.66 -5.70
CA PHE A 109 -12.13 15.65 -4.31
C PHE A 109 -11.08 16.29 -3.40
N ILE A 110 -9.78 16.09 -3.65
CA ILE A 110 -8.70 16.75 -2.90
C ILE A 110 -8.84 18.28 -3.01
N TYR A 111 -9.12 18.77 -4.22
CA TYR A 111 -9.30 20.20 -4.51
C TYR A 111 -10.75 20.70 -4.46
N PHE A 112 -11.66 19.87 -3.94
CA PHE A 112 -13.06 20.26 -3.77
C PHE A 112 -13.16 21.52 -2.89
N PRO A 113 -14.02 22.51 -3.23
CA PRO A 113 -14.07 23.80 -2.56
C PRO A 113 -14.77 23.73 -1.19
N VAL A 114 -14.14 23.04 -0.23
CA VAL A 114 -14.59 22.98 1.16
C VAL A 114 -14.17 24.28 1.88
N PRO A 115 -15.06 24.94 2.64
CA PRO A 115 -14.71 26.14 3.39
C PRO A 115 -13.51 25.92 4.30
N PHE A 116 -12.56 26.86 4.29
CA PHE A 116 -11.33 26.84 5.10
C PHE A 116 -10.33 25.70 4.82
N ALA A 117 -10.63 24.80 3.87
CA ALA A 117 -9.69 23.75 3.48
C ALA A 117 -8.44 24.33 2.81
N PHE A 118 -8.61 25.36 1.98
CA PHE A 118 -7.55 26.18 1.40
C PHE A 118 -7.68 27.62 1.90
N GLN A 119 -6.68 28.10 2.62
CA GLN A 119 -6.55 29.44 3.19
C GLN A 119 -5.66 30.35 2.33
N ASN A 120 -4.79 29.80 1.47
CA ASN A 120 -3.94 30.56 0.57
C ASN A 120 -3.67 29.83 -0.76
N ARG A 121 -3.17 30.58 -1.76
CA ARG A 121 -2.91 30.07 -3.13
C ARG A 121 -1.68 29.18 -3.24
N SER A 122 -0.82 29.16 -2.23
CA SER A 122 0.42 28.39 -2.22
C SER A 122 0.26 27.01 -1.57
N GLN A 123 -0.94 26.67 -1.08
CA GLN A 123 -1.23 25.36 -0.52
C GLN A 123 -1.32 24.29 -1.61
N THR A 124 -0.51 23.25 -1.44
CA THR A 124 -0.48 22.08 -2.30
C THR A 124 -1.49 21.00 -1.91
N ILE A 125 -2.01 21.06 -0.68
CA ILE A 125 -3.01 20.14 -0.12
C ILE A 125 -3.94 20.90 0.83
N PRO A 126 -5.17 20.42 1.04
CA PRO A 126 -6.06 21.05 1.99
C PRO A 126 -5.61 20.77 3.43
N ILE A 127 -5.96 21.64 4.37
CA ILE A 127 -5.49 21.55 5.77
C ILE A 127 -6.05 20.31 6.49
N ASP A 128 -7.25 19.87 6.11
CA ASP A 128 -7.90 18.70 6.67
C ASP A 128 -7.32 17.38 6.13
N TYR A 129 -6.39 17.44 5.17
CA TYR A 129 -5.74 16.29 4.56
C TYR A 129 -4.96 15.45 5.58
N GLY A 130 -5.23 14.14 5.64
CA GLY A 130 -4.67 13.23 6.64
C GLY A 130 -5.43 13.17 7.97
N SER A 131 -6.51 13.93 8.12
CA SER A 131 -7.47 13.85 9.23
C SER A 131 -8.73 13.05 8.84
N SER A 132 -9.49 12.58 9.83
CA SER A 132 -10.83 12.02 9.60
C SER A 132 -11.79 13.03 8.96
N LEU A 133 -11.55 14.33 9.19
CA LEU A 133 -12.37 15.42 8.67
C LEU A 133 -12.33 15.53 7.14
N PHE A 134 -11.23 15.13 6.49
CA PHE A 134 -11.10 15.18 5.03
C PHE A 134 -12.22 14.41 4.34
N TYR A 135 -12.41 13.16 4.78
CA TYR A 135 -13.43 12.27 4.24
C TYR A 135 -14.83 12.71 4.67
N GLU A 136 -15.02 13.09 5.93
CA GLU A 136 -16.34 13.53 6.41
C GLU A 136 -16.88 14.74 5.65
N ALA A 137 -16.03 15.73 5.35
CA ALA A 137 -16.43 16.94 4.63
C ALA A 137 -16.81 16.70 3.16
N ARG A 138 -16.34 15.59 2.56
CA ARG A 138 -16.52 15.25 1.14
C ARG A 138 -17.30 13.95 0.94
N LYS A 139 -17.82 13.37 2.02
CA LYS A 139 -18.36 12.00 2.07
C LYS A 139 -19.39 11.69 0.96
N PRO A 140 -20.42 12.53 0.71
CA PRO A 140 -21.43 12.19 -0.30
C PRO A 140 -20.83 12.03 -1.70
N PHE A 141 -19.81 12.82 -2.02
CA PHE A 141 -19.16 12.81 -3.33
C PHE A 141 -18.16 11.66 -3.46
N ILE A 142 -17.35 11.44 -2.41
CA ILE A 142 -16.37 10.35 -2.39
C ILE A 142 -17.09 8.99 -2.41
N ASP A 143 -18.17 8.82 -1.63
CA ASP A 143 -18.90 7.55 -1.58
C ASP A 143 -19.55 7.21 -2.92
N GLU A 144 -20.15 8.21 -3.58
CA GLU A 144 -20.73 8.04 -4.92
C GLU A 144 -19.65 7.70 -5.96
N TRP A 145 -18.52 8.38 -5.91
CA TRP A 145 -17.39 8.11 -6.79
C TRP A 145 -16.81 6.69 -6.61
N LEU A 146 -16.61 6.27 -5.36
CA LEU A 146 -16.16 4.91 -5.06
C LEU A 146 -17.18 3.85 -5.52
N ALA A 147 -18.47 4.15 -5.40
CA ALA A 147 -19.52 3.27 -5.92
C ALA A 147 -19.47 3.18 -7.46
N GLN A 148 -19.20 4.28 -8.16
CA GLN A 148 -19.02 4.28 -9.61
C GLN A 148 -17.78 3.51 -10.02
N LEU A 149 -16.62 3.80 -9.40
CA LEU A 149 -15.37 3.09 -9.64
C LEU A 149 -15.53 1.58 -9.47
N SER A 150 -16.27 1.12 -8.46
CA SER A 150 -16.51 -0.31 -8.22
C SER A 150 -17.32 -1.02 -9.32
N ARG A 151 -17.99 -0.25 -10.19
CA ARG A 151 -18.80 -0.76 -11.31
C ARG A 151 -18.12 -0.62 -12.67
N LEU A 152 -17.00 0.10 -12.75
CA LEU A 152 -16.28 0.28 -14.00
C LEU A 152 -15.62 -1.03 -14.43
N SER A 153 -15.64 -1.28 -15.74
CA SER A 153 -14.83 -2.33 -16.38
C SER A 153 -13.45 -1.81 -16.74
N ASP A 154 -12.49 -2.71 -16.93
CA ASP A 154 -11.11 -2.37 -17.31
C ASP A 154 -11.03 -1.48 -18.56
N ALA A 155 -11.88 -1.76 -19.56
CA ALA A 155 -11.96 -0.97 -20.79
C ALA A 155 -12.41 0.48 -20.54
N GLN A 156 -13.27 0.69 -19.55
CA GLN A 156 -13.72 2.04 -19.16
C GLN A 156 -12.64 2.77 -18.38
N ILE A 157 -11.93 2.08 -17.48
CA ILE A 157 -10.82 2.68 -16.72
C ILE A 157 -9.69 3.15 -17.65
N GLN A 158 -9.45 2.42 -18.74
CA GLN A 158 -8.43 2.75 -19.73
C GLN A 158 -8.84 3.85 -20.72
N SER A 159 -10.13 4.15 -20.83
CA SER A 159 -10.61 5.26 -21.66
C SER A 159 -10.41 6.61 -20.96
N GLU A 160 -10.01 7.64 -21.71
CA GLU A 160 -9.89 9.02 -21.20
C GLU A 160 -11.23 9.63 -20.73
N ASP A 161 -12.35 8.93 -20.96
CA ASP A 161 -13.71 9.40 -20.66
C ASP A 161 -14.17 9.15 -19.22
N VAL A 162 -13.29 8.67 -18.33
CA VAL A 162 -13.56 8.62 -16.89
C VAL A 162 -13.53 10.04 -16.34
N LYS A 163 -14.61 10.78 -16.56
CA LYS A 163 -14.81 12.11 -16.01
C LYS A 163 -15.05 12.02 -14.52
N MET A 164 -13.98 12.26 -13.77
CA MET A 164 -14.11 12.84 -12.45
C MET A 164 -14.74 14.25 -12.63
N LEU A 165 -15.66 14.61 -11.73
CA LEU A 165 -16.64 15.71 -11.86
C LEU A 165 -16.18 16.99 -12.59
#